data_AF-A0A813HC18-F1
#
_entry.id   AF-A0A813HC18-F1
#
_cell.length_a   1.000
_cell.length_b   1.000
_cell.length_c   1.000
_cell.angle_alpha   90.00
_cell.angle_beta   90.00
_cell.angle_gamma   90.00
#
_symmetry.space_group_name_H-M   'P 1'
#
loop_
_entity.id
_entity.type
_entity.pdbx_description
1 polymer ?
#
loop_
_entity_poly.entity_id
_entity_poly.type
_entity_poly.pdbx_seq_one_letter_code
_entity_poly.pdbx_strand_id
1 'polypeptide(L)'
;MLARTINEGSTIVMKAINNNNPKQVKRALACAPRGKRATWTLNITVGTQSISPLIWSIESGATEAARVIIHDLLTIRADRDRYYFGVNELFERHPDIMQVLSEGAPTLLPTLLDGLIWRCRTTVAGQRRVNCYLKHLLVAHGGFADASFWLAKLQDPALIIHPLLVSLTDLVWSRLVHRTFLVSKIWLLFTTMVFLLSQSILKNMSNGRTPTETERYAGMLCRAFVYLCSMCELIYSRTKHICLAIKAPGGIVLMGSVPVPRKYLEDWREVVSVLLTIVLIAMFVQEPILFCLQTGFSDGEIFTQGCSEALALLVNNNNQH
;
A
#
# COMPACT_ATOMS: atom_id res chain seq x y z
N MET A 1 -32.34 -17.23 -18.97
CA MET A 1 -33.71 -16.87 -18.54
C MET A 1 -33.85 -15.35 -18.34
N LEU A 2 -32.92 -14.68 -17.62
CA LEU A 2 -32.89 -13.22 -17.45
C LEU A 2 -32.97 -12.39 -18.76
N ALA A 3 -32.22 -12.78 -19.78
CA ALA A 3 -32.18 -12.07 -21.07
C ALA A 3 -33.53 -12.06 -21.82
N ARG A 4 -34.38 -13.09 -21.61
CA ARG A 4 -35.68 -13.23 -22.29
C ARG A 4 -36.74 -12.33 -21.64
N THR A 5 -36.75 -12.26 -20.31
CA THR A 5 -37.59 -11.34 -19.52
C THR A 5 -37.22 -9.87 -19.76
N ILE A 6 -35.93 -9.60 -20.02
CA ILE A 6 -35.45 -8.26 -20.38
C ILE A 6 -35.96 -7.85 -21.77
N ASN A 7 -35.95 -8.70 -22.80
CA ASN A 7 -36.45 -8.27 -24.12
C ASN A 7 -37.93 -7.84 -24.12
N GLU A 8 -38.74 -8.44 -23.25
CA GLU A 8 -40.18 -8.17 -23.12
C GLU A 8 -40.50 -6.96 -22.21
N GLY A 9 -39.63 -6.63 -21.23
CA GLY A 9 -39.79 -5.50 -20.28
C GLY A 9 -38.70 -4.41 -20.33
N SER A 10 -37.79 -4.44 -21.30
CA SER A 10 -36.59 -3.59 -21.33
C SER A 10 -36.87 -2.15 -21.72
N THR A 11 -36.26 -1.23 -20.98
CA THR A 11 -36.11 0.16 -21.40
C THR A 11 -35.31 0.26 -22.69
N ILE A 12 -35.49 1.37 -23.42
CA ILE A 12 -34.79 1.66 -24.69
C ILE A 12 -33.27 1.55 -24.52
N VAL A 13 -32.75 1.92 -23.33
CA VAL A 13 -31.34 1.82 -22.96
C VAL A 13 -30.86 0.37 -22.92
N MET A 14 -31.61 -0.53 -22.28
CA MET A 14 -31.24 -1.95 -22.17
C MET A 14 -31.25 -2.66 -23.54
N LYS A 15 -32.22 -2.33 -24.41
CA LYS A 15 -32.25 -2.83 -25.79
C LYS A 15 -31.01 -2.38 -26.59
N ALA A 16 -30.61 -1.12 -26.41
CA ALA A 16 -29.44 -0.57 -27.08
C ALA A 16 -28.12 -1.21 -26.58
N ILE A 17 -28.04 -1.55 -25.28
CA ILE A 17 -26.89 -2.25 -24.69
C ILE A 17 -26.79 -3.68 -25.22
N ASN A 18 -27.90 -4.43 -25.27
CA ASN A 18 -27.91 -5.80 -25.80
C ASN A 18 -27.41 -5.87 -27.26
N ASN A 19 -27.68 -4.83 -28.06
CA ASN A 19 -27.19 -4.72 -29.44
C ASN A 19 -25.76 -4.17 -29.55
N ASN A 20 -25.11 -3.83 -28.44
CA ASN A 20 -23.81 -3.17 -28.34
C ASN A 20 -23.64 -1.98 -29.32
N ASN A 21 -24.71 -1.19 -29.54
CA ASN A 21 -24.70 -0.11 -30.53
C ASN A 21 -24.55 1.26 -29.84
N PRO A 22 -23.37 1.90 -29.92
CA PRO A 22 -23.10 3.16 -29.21
C PRO A 22 -24.02 4.31 -29.65
N LYS A 23 -24.42 4.34 -30.93
CA LYS A 23 -25.32 5.38 -31.46
C LYS A 23 -26.73 5.25 -30.89
N GLN A 24 -27.21 4.02 -30.73
CA GLN A 24 -28.53 3.77 -30.14
C GLN A 24 -28.53 4.12 -28.64
N VAL A 25 -27.47 3.77 -27.91
CA VAL A 25 -27.32 4.13 -26.49
C VAL A 25 -27.33 5.65 -26.33
N LYS A 26 -26.55 6.38 -27.14
CA LYS A 26 -26.52 7.85 -27.11
C LYS A 26 -27.89 8.48 -27.39
N ARG A 27 -28.65 7.93 -28.34
CA ARG A 27 -30.03 8.38 -28.64
C ARG A 27 -30.99 8.07 -27.48
N ALA A 28 -30.89 6.88 -26.88
CA ALA A 28 -31.70 6.49 -25.74
C ALA A 28 -31.44 7.41 -24.52
N LEU A 29 -30.17 7.72 -24.24
CA LEU A 29 -29.78 8.67 -23.20
C LEU A 29 -30.18 10.11 -23.53
N ALA A 30 -30.30 10.47 -24.82
CA ALA A 30 -30.79 11.77 -25.22
C ALA A 30 -32.25 12.02 -24.81
N CYS A 31 -33.07 10.96 -24.75
CA CYS A 31 -34.47 11.01 -24.33
C CYS A 31 -34.65 11.17 -22.81
N ALA A 32 -33.60 10.95 -22.01
CA ALA A 32 -33.69 11.05 -20.57
C ALA A 32 -33.93 12.50 -20.11
N PRO A 33 -34.82 12.72 -19.13
CA PRO A 33 -35.11 14.05 -18.60
C PRO A 33 -33.85 14.70 -18.00
N ARG A 34 -33.78 16.03 -18.06
CA ARG A 34 -32.64 16.81 -17.55
C ARG A 34 -32.43 16.52 -16.06
N GLY A 35 -31.17 16.42 -15.64
CA GLY A 35 -30.79 16.12 -14.25
C GLY A 35 -31.01 14.67 -13.79
N LYS A 36 -31.72 13.83 -14.54
CA LYS A 36 -31.98 12.41 -14.19
C LYS A 36 -31.18 11.40 -15.02
N ARG A 37 -30.22 11.89 -15.82
CA ARG A 37 -29.39 11.05 -16.70
C ARG A 37 -28.49 10.08 -15.94
N ALA A 38 -27.79 10.49 -14.86
CA ALA A 38 -27.07 9.54 -13.97
C ALA A 38 -28.00 8.45 -13.51
N THR A 39 -29.18 8.84 -13.04
CA THR A 39 -30.12 7.89 -12.47
C THR A 39 -30.50 6.87 -13.52
N TRP A 40 -30.79 7.28 -14.77
CA TRP A 40 -31.10 6.36 -15.85
C TRP A 40 -29.92 5.49 -16.30
N THR A 41 -28.67 5.94 -16.17
CA THR A 41 -27.48 5.14 -16.54
C THR A 41 -27.01 4.22 -15.42
N LEU A 42 -27.33 4.53 -14.17
CA LEU A 42 -26.86 3.81 -12.99
C LEU A 42 -27.95 2.96 -12.33
N ASN A 43 -29.23 3.31 -12.50
CA ASN A 43 -30.35 2.65 -11.86
C ASN A 43 -31.60 2.65 -12.75
N ILE A 44 -31.93 1.50 -13.30
CA ILE A 44 -33.20 1.24 -13.95
C ILE A 44 -33.95 0.18 -13.15
N THR A 45 -35.16 0.51 -12.73
CA THR A 45 -36.07 -0.44 -12.09
C THR A 45 -36.86 -1.18 -13.16
N VAL A 46 -36.74 -2.50 -13.18
CA VAL A 46 -37.56 -3.37 -14.04
C VAL A 46 -38.28 -4.37 -13.12
N GLY A 47 -39.59 -4.17 -12.95
CA GLY A 47 -40.36 -4.92 -11.97
C GLY A 47 -39.86 -4.68 -10.53
N THR A 48 -39.45 -5.74 -9.85
CA THR A 48 -38.90 -5.71 -8.48
C THR A 48 -37.38 -5.57 -8.41
N GLN A 49 -36.69 -5.55 -9.55
CA GLN A 49 -35.22 -5.53 -9.60
C GLN A 49 -34.69 -4.15 -9.99
N SER A 50 -33.67 -3.68 -9.28
CA SER A 50 -32.87 -2.50 -9.67
C SER A 50 -31.63 -2.98 -10.42
N ILE A 51 -31.55 -2.71 -11.71
CA ILE A 51 -30.42 -3.09 -12.55
C ILE A 51 -29.61 -1.83 -12.83
N SER A 52 -28.27 -1.94 -12.80
CA SER A 52 -27.40 -0.87 -13.26
C SER A 52 -27.03 -1.11 -14.72
N PRO A 53 -27.48 -0.27 -15.67
CA PRO A 53 -27.14 -0.42 -17.09
C PRO A 53 -25.64 -0.43 -17.36
N LEU A 54 -24.85 0.34 -16.60
CA LEU A 54 -23.40 0.33 -16.70
C LEU A 54 -22.82 -1.05 -16.35
N ILE A 55 -23.13 -1.61 -15.19
CA ILE A 55 -22.62 -2.93 -14.78
C ILE A 55 -23.12 -4.01 -15.71
N TRP A 56 -24.41 -3.96 -16.08
CA TRP A 56 -24.98 -4.89 -17.06
C TRP A 56 -24.21 -4.87 -18.38
N SER A 57 -23.85 -3.67 -18.89
CA SER A 57 -23.07 -3.56 -20.13
C SER A 57 -21.66 -4.14 -20.01
N ILE A 58 -21.06 -4.14 -18.82
CA ILE A 58 -19.76 -4.74 -18.55
C ILE A 58 -19.90 -6.26 -18.46
N GLU A 59 -20.85 -6.76 -17.67
CA GLU A 59 -21.13 -8.20 -17.51
C GLU A 59 -21.56 -8.87 -18.83
N SER A 60 -22.30 -8.14 -19.67
CA SER A 60 -22.72 -8.64 -20.99
C SER A 60 -21.63 -8.52 -22.06
N GLY A 61 -20.44 -7.99 -21.74
CA GLY A 61 -19.36 -7.76 -22.68
C GLY A 61 -19.62 -6.66 -23.73
N ALA A 62 -20.62 -5.81 -23.53
CA ALA A 62 -20.97 -4.70 -24.42
C ALA A 62 -20.09 -3.46 -24.14
N THR A 63 -18.79 -3.60 -24.38
CA THR A 63 -17.76 -2.59 -24.02
C THR A 63 -17.97 -1.23 -24.70
N GLU A 64 -18.43 -1.20 -25.94
CA GLU A 64 -18.67 0.07 -26.65
C GLU A 64 -19.89 0.81 -26.13
N ALA A 65 -20.94 0.09 -25.74
CA ALA A 65 -22.06 0.67 -25.01
C ALA A 65 -21.61 1.22 -23.64
N ALA A 66 -20.83 0.44 -22.89
CA ALA A 66 -20.27 0.84 -21.60
C ALA A 66 -19.40 2.11 -21.71
N ARG A 67 -18.54 2.19 -22.73
CA ARG A 67 -17.70 3.35 -23.03
C ARG A 67 -18.53 4.63 -23.20
N VAL A 68 -19.62 4.55 -23.97
CA VAL A 68 -20.53 5.68 -24.18
C VAL A 68 -21.23 6.08 -22.89
N ILE A 69 -21.65 5.11 -22.06
CA ILE A 69 -22.29 5.39 -20.77
C ILE A 69 -21.32 6.10 -19.83
N ILE A 70 -20.08 5.60 -19.70
CA ILE A 70 -19.02 6.21 -18.87
C ILE A 70 -18.76 7.64 -19.35
N HIS A 71 -18.56 7.84 -20.65
CA HIS A 71 -18.34 9.16 -21.21
C HIS A 71 -19.53 10.11 -20.95
N ASP A 72 -20.77 9.66 -21.15
CA ASP A 72 -21.96 10.49 -20.93
C ASP A 72 -22.08 10.93 -19.46
N LEU A 73 -21.79 10.02 -18.53
CA LEU A 73 -21.87 10.23 -17.08
C LEU A 73 -20.79 11.19 -16.57
N LEU A 74 -19.56 11.08 -17.10
CA LEU A 74 -18.41 11.92 -16.75
C LEU A 74 -18.36 13.23 -17.54
N THR A 75 -19.30 13.48 -18.45
CA THR A 75 -19.36 14.77 -19.15
C THR A 75 -19.98 15.82 -18.24
N ILE A 76 -19.20 16.84 -17.88
CA ILE A 76 -19.72 18.01 -17.16
C ILE A 76 -20.72 18.74 -18.06
N ARG A 77 -21.94 18.94 -17.57
CA ARG A 77 -22.99 19.68 -18.27
C ARG A 77 -23.48 20.82 -17.40
N ALA A 78 -23.73 21.96 -18.03
CA ALA A 78 -24.42 23.05 -17.39
C ALA A 78 -25.92 22.95 -17.73
N ASP A 79 -26.77 23.00 -16.72
CA ASP A 79 -28.17 23.38 -16.87
C ASP A 79 -28.39 24.79 -16.31
N ARG A 80 -29.59 25.35 -16.49
CA ARG A 80 -29.92 26.72 -16.07
C ARG A 80 -29.62 26.99 -14.59
N ASP A 81 -29.78 25.97 -13.74
CA ASP A 81 -29.69 26.12 -12.29
C ASP A 81 -28.48 25.40 -11.65
N ARG A 82 -27.86 24.42 -12.33
CA ARG A 82 -26.79 23.58 -11.75
C ARG A 82 -25.83 23.02 -12.80
N TYR A 83 -24.57 22.81 -12.39
CA TYR A 83 -23.65 21.93 -13.10
C TYR A 83 -23.88 20.48 -12.67
N TYR A 84 -23.94 19.59 -13.63
CA TYR A 84 -24.17 18.18 -13.44
C TYR A 84 -22.93 17.38 -13.88
N PHE A 85 -22.41 16.57 -12.97
CA PHE A 85 -21.26 15.69 -13.17
C PHE A 85 -21.47 14.43 -12.32
N GLY A 86 -21.78 13.30 -12.98
CA GLY A 86 -22.32 12.10 -12.34
C GLY A 86 -21.33 11.27 -11.51
N VAL A 87 -20.13 11.79 -11.24
CA VAL A 87 -19.06 11.04 -10.56
C VAL A 87 -19.47 10.61 -9.16
N ASN A 88 -20.14 11.47 -8.40
CA ASN A 88 -20.52 11.11 -7.03
C ASN A 88 -21.54 9.98 -7.04
N GLU A 89 -22.53 10.05 -7.92
CA GLU A 89 -23.57 9.05 -8.08
C GLU A 89 -22.99 7.71 -8.56
N LEU A 90 -21.96 7.74 -9.42
CA LEU A 90 -21.26 6.53 -9.86
C LEU A 90 -20.58 5.81 -8.70
N PHE A 91 -19.75 6.52 -7.93
CA PHE A 91 -19.02 5.92 -6.80
C PHE A 91 -19.89 5.63 -5.59
N GLU A 92 -21.02 6.33 -5.42
CA GLU A 92 -22.02 6.02 -4.40
C GLU A 92 -22.78 4.72 -4.72
N ARG A 93 -23.12 4.51 -6.00
CA ARG A 93 -23.78 3.27 -6.42
C ARG A 93 -22.81 2.08 -6.51
N HIS A 94 -21.60 2.33 -7.01
CA HIS A 94 -20.58 1.32 -7.29
C HIS A 94 -19.21 1.77 -6.74
N PRO A 95 -18.96 1.63 -5.43
CA PRO A 95 -17.67 2.00 -4.84
C PRO A 95 -16.51 1.13 -5.35
N ASP A 96 -16.83 -0.08 -5.82
CA ASP A 96 -15.96 -1.11 -6.37
C ASP A 96 -15.82 -1.03 -7.90
N ILE A 97 -16.30 0.04 -8.55
CA ILE A 97 -16.26 0.17 -10.02
C ILE A 97 -14.85 -0.01 -10.60
N MET A 98 -13.82 0.41 -9.85
CA MET A 98 -12.42 0.23 -10.24
C MET A 98 -12.03 -1.25 -10.30
N GLN A 99 -12.50 -2.06 -9.34
CA GLN A 99 -12.31 -3.50 -9.33
C GLN A 99 -13.06 -4.15 -10.50
N VAL A 100 -14.34 -3.82 -10.66
CA VAL A 100 -15.20 -4.36 -11.73
C VAL A 100 -14.59 -4.10 -13.12
N LEU A 101 -14.06 -2.90 -13.35
CA LEU A 101 -13.40 -2.57 -14.61
C LEU A 101 -12.05 -3.27 -14.76
N SER A 102 -11.27 -3.42 -13.68
CA SER A 102 -10.00 -4.14 -13.73
C SER A 102 -10.15 -5.63 -14.07
N GLU A 103 -11.22 -6.27 -13.60
CA GLU A 103 -11.48 -7.70 -13.79
C GLU A 103 -12.29 -7.98 -15.07
N GLY A 104 -13.31 -7.15 -15.36
CA GLY A 104 -14.26 -7.40 -16.44
C GLY A 104 -13.95 -6.69 -17.76
N ALA A 105 -13.41 -5.47 -17.73
CA ALA A 105 -13.21 -4.65 -18.93
C ALA A 105 -12.08 -3.62 -18.79
N PRO A 106 -10.80 -4.06 -18.75
CA PRO A 106 -9.66 -3.17 -18.49
C PRO A 106 -9.48 -2.09 -19.57
N THR A 107 -9.96 -2.33 -20.79
CA THR A 107 -9.94 -1.36 -21.91
C THR A 107 -10.76 -0.10 -21.64
N LEU A 108 -11.68 -0.14 -20.68
CA LEU A 108 -12.52 0.99 -20.29
C LEU A 108 -11.88 1.85 -19.18
N LEU A 109 -10.87 1.33 -18.48
CA LEU A 109 -10.18 2.07 -17.41
C LEU A 109 -9.61 3.42 -17.90
N PRO A 110 -8.91 3.51 -19.04
CA PRO A 110 -8.46 4.81 -19.55
C PRO A 110 -9.63 5.78 -19.79
N THR A 111 -10.76 5.29 -20.28
CA THR A 111 -11.95 6.13 -20.54
C THR A 111 -12.55 6.68 -19.24
N LEU A 112 -12.58 5.87 -18.17
CA LEU A 112 -12.99 6.32 -16.84
C LEU A 112 -12.01 7.35 -16.28
N LEU A 113 -10.71 7.05 -16.30
CA LEU A 113 -9.67 7.91 -15.73
C LEU A 113 -9.56 9.26 -16.47
N ASP A 114 -9.72 9.28 -17.79
CA ASP A 114 -9.76 10.52 -18.58
C ASP A 114 -10.97 11.39 -18.21
N GLY A 115 -12.12 10.78 -17.95
CA GLY A 115 -13.32 11.50 -17.51
C GLY A 115 -13.21 12.10 -16.10
N LEU A 116 -12.26 11.64 -15.30
CA LEU A 116 -11.93 12.24 -13.99
C LEU A 116 -10.96 13.43 -14.12
N ILE A 117 -10.51 13.77 -15.33
CA ILE A 117 -9.65 14.91 -15.61
C ILE A 117 -10.44 15.97 -16.37
N TRP A 118 -10.50 17.17 -15.80
CA TRP A 118 -10.99 18.35 -16.50
C TRP A 118 -9.84 19.29 -16.88
N ARG A 119 -9.77 19.70 -18.14
CA ARG A 119 -8.71 20.59 -18.66
C ARG A 119 -9.32 21.91 -19.15
N CYS A 120 -8.99 23.03 -18.51
CA CYS A 120 -9.45 24.37 -18.92
C CYS A 120 -9.09 24.67 -20.36
N ARG A 121 -9.96 25.25 -21.19
CA ARG A 121 -9.63 25.57 -22.60
C ARG A 121 -8.59 26.70 -22.73
N THR A 122 -8.61 27.63 -21.78
CA THR A 122 -7.78 28.84 -21.80
C THR A 122 -6.41 28.57 -21.19
N THR A 123 -5.36 29.04 -21.85
CA THR A 123 -4.00 29.08 -21.31
C THR A 123 -3.75 30.45 -20.68
N VAL A 124 -3.11 30.45 -19.51
CA VAL A 124 -2.72 31.67 -18.78
C VAL A 124 -1.23 31.55 -18.50
N ALA A 125 -0.44 32.55 -18.90
CA ALA A 125 1.03 32.55 -18.75
C ALA A 125 1.71 31.27 -19.30
N GLY A 126 1.24 30.76 -20.45
CA GLY A 126 1.76 29.53 -21.06
C GLY A 126 1.37 28.23 -20.34
N GLN A 127 0.62 28.31 -19.24
CA GLN A 127 0.16 27.14 -18.47
C GLN A 127 -1.34 26.91 -18.66
N ARG A 128 -1.76 25.64 -18.50
CA ARG A 128 -3.16 25.21 -18.62
C ARG A 128 -3.62 24.62 -17.30
N ARG A 129 -4.71 25.14 -16.74
CA ARG A 129 -5.30 24.59 -15.51
C ARG A 129 -5.92 23.22 -15.78
N VAL A 130 -5.56 22.25 -14.96
CA VAL A 130 -6.12 20.89 -14.94
C VAL A 130 -6.69 20.61 -13.55
N ASN A 131 -7.94 20.17 -13.48
CA ASN A 131 -8.58 19.75 -12.24
C ASN A 131 -8.77 18.23 -12.29
N CYS A 132 -8.23 17.51 -11.31
CA CYS A 132 -8.33 16.06 -11.19
C CYS A 132 -9.28 15.68 -10.05
N TYR A 133 -10.24 14.79 -10.32
CA TYR A 133 -11.18 14.30 -9.30
C TYR A 133 -10.62 13.05 -8.61
N LEU A 134 -10.01 13.23 -7.44
CA LEU A 134 -9.32 12.15 -6.70
C LEU A 134 -10.07 11.64 -5.47
N LYS A 135 -11.15 12.31 -5.04
CA LYS A 135 -11.83 12.05 -3.75
C LYS A 135 -12.15 10.57 -3.54
N HIS A 136 -12.89 9.97 -4.46
CA HIS A 136 -13.36 8.58 -4.36
C HIS A 136 -12.27 7.54 -4.67
N LEU A 137 -11.15 7.96 -5.26
CA LEU A 137 -9.97 7.11 -5.47
C LEU A 137 -9.05 7.08 -4.26
N LEU A 138 -9.14 8.07 -3.38
CA LEU A 138 -8.33 8.16 -2.16
C LEU A 138 -9.09 7.64 -0.94
N VAL A 139 -10.38 7.97 -0.83
CA VAL A 139 -11.20 7.67 0.35
C VAL A 139 -12.44 6.89 -0.05
N ALA A 140 -12.61 5.71 0.54
CA ALA A 140 -13.82 4.89 0.44
C ALA A 140 -14.36 4.63 1.84
N HIS A 141 -15.64 4.94 2.08
CA HIS A 141 -16.34 4.68 3.35
C HIS A 141 -15.59 5.11 4.63
N GLY A 142 -14.85 6.22 4.59
CA GLY A 142 -14.09 6.76 5.73
C GLY A 142 -12.68 6.17 5.92
N GLY A 143 -12.28 5.18 5.12
CA GLY A 143 -10.94 4.61 5.05
C GLY A 143 -10.22 4.95 3.74
N PHE A 144 -8.98 4.47 3.60
CA PHE A 144 -8.24 4.56 2.33
C PHE A 144 -8.89 3.64 1.30
N ALA A 145 -9.09 4.13 0.07
CA ALA A 145 -9.71 3.33 -0.98
C ALA A 145 -8.73 2.27 -1.53
N ASP A 146 -9.24 1.07 -1.79
CA ASP A 146 -8.46 -0.04 -2.37
C ASP A 146 -8.22 0.12 -3.89
N ALA A 147 -8.65 1.25 -4.46
CA ALA A 147 -8.49 1.57 -5.89
C ALA A 147 -7.04 1.44 -6.38
N SER A 148 -6.08 1.95 -5.60
CA SER A 148 -4.66 1.83 -5.94
C SER A 148 -4.16 0.38 -5.91
N PHE A 149 -4.73 -0.45 -5.05
CA PHE A 149 -4.36 -1.86 -4.94
C PHE A 149 -4.88 -2.65 -6.15
N TRP A 150 -6.15 -2.47 -6.54
CA TRP A 150 -6.71 -3.12 -7.73
C TRP A 150 -5.98 -2.71 -9.01
N LEU A 151 -5.62 -1.43 -9.13
CA LEU A 151 -4.84 -0.93 -10.27
C LEU A 151 -3.41 -1.48 -10.28
N ALA A 152 -2.74 -1.57 -9.14
CA ALA A 152 -1.40 -2.15 -9.05
C ALA A 152 -1.38 -3.63 -9.44
N LYS A 153 -2.46 -4.37 -9.14
CA LYS A 153 -2.60 -5.79 -9.51
C LYS A 153 -2.70 -6.00 -11.02
N LEU A 154 -3.18 -5.02 -11.78
CA LEU A 154 -3.30 -5.11 -13.24
C LEU A 154 -1.93 -5.12 -13.94
N GLN A 155 -0.89 -4.55 -13.31
CA GLN A 155 0.48 -4.48 -13.83
C GLN A 155 0.58 -3.87 -15.25
N ASP A 156 -0.35 -3.00 -15.64
CA ASP A 156 -0.33 -2.32 -16.94
C ASP A 156 0.51 -1.03 -16.88
N PRO A 157 1.65 -0.97 -17.57
CA PRO A 157 2.52 0.21 -17.55
C PRO A 157 1.86 1.45 -18.18
N ALA A 158 1.02 1.27 -19.21
CA ALA A 158 0.38 2.38 -19.88
C ALA A 158 -0.64 3.07 -18.96
N LEU A 159 -1.31 2.28 -18.12
CA LEU A 159 -2.26 2.79 -17.15
C LEU A 159 -1.56 3.51 -15.99
N ILE A 160 -0.47 2.96 -15.45
CA ILE A 160 0.25 3.52 -14.30
C ILE A 160 0.79 4.94 -14.59
N ILE A 161 1.22 5.20 -15.83
CA ILE A 161 1.75 6.50 -16.26
C ILE A 161 0.63 7.55 -16.43
N HIS A 162 -0.64 7.15 -16.34
CA HIS A 162 -1.77 8.07 -16.52
C HIS A 162 -1.69 9.26 -15.54
N PRO A 163 -1.86 10.52 -16.01
CA PRO A 163 -1.63 11.72 -15.18
C PRO A 163 -2.45 11.76 -13.88
N LEU A 164 -3.64 11.18 -13.88
CA LEU A 164 -4.49 11.07 -12.68
C LEU A 164 -3.82 10.20 -11.61
N LEU A 165 -3.24 9.06 -12.00
CA LEU A 165 -2.61 8.12 -11.08
C LEU A 165 -1.30 8.69 -10.57
N VAL A 166 -0.50 9.31 -11.43
CA VAL A 166 0.71 10.05 -11.03
C VAL A 166 0.38 11.13 -10.00
N SER A 167 -0.67 11.92 -10.25
CA SER A 167 -1.12 12.95 -9.30
C SER A 167 -1.59 12.36 -7.97
N LEU A 168 -2.29 11.21 -8.01
CA LEU A 168 -2.73 10.50 -6.82
C LEU A 168 -1.54 9.99 -6.00
N THR A 169 -0.57 9.33 -6.66
CA THR A 169 0.63 8.81 -6.00
C THR A 169 1.49 9.92 -5.44
N ASP A 170 1.65 11.03 -6.16
CA ASP A 170 2.41 12.20 -5.69
C ASP A 170 1.75 12.85 -4.48
N LEU A 171 0.42 12.92 -4.46
CA LEU A 171 -0.33 13.46 -3.32
C LEU A 171 -0.17 12.57 -2.09
N VAL A 172 -0.33 11.25 -2.25
CA VAL A 172 -0.14 10.27 -1.16
C VAL A 172 1.31 10.29 -0.67
N TRP A 173 2.28 10.32 -1.59
CA TRP A 173 3.69 10.35 -1.26
C TRP A 173 4.06 11.62 -0.51
N SER A 174 3.80 12.80 -1.08
CA SER A 174 4.20 14.09 -0.51
C SER A 174 3.54 14.40 0.84
N ARG A 175 2.28 13.98 1.05
CA ARG A 175 1.51 14.35 2.24
C ARG A 175 1.54 13.30 3.35
N LEU A 176 1.59 12.01 3.02
CA LEU A 176 1.43 10.94 4.01
C LEU A 176 2.70 10.09 4.14
N VAL A 177 3.24 9.60 3.02
CA VAL A 177 4.26 8.55 3.06
C VAL A 177 5.67 9.10 3.24
N HIS A 178 5.99 10.25 2.65
CA HIS A 178 7.37 10.75 2.60
C HIS A 178 7.98 10.98 3.98
N ARG A 179 7.22 11.60 4.90
CA ARG A 179 7.71 11.90 6.25
C ARG A 179 7.92 10.64 7.09
N THR A 180 6.93 9.76 7.09
CA THR A 180 6.98 8.49 7.85
C THR A 180 8.10 7.60 7.31
N PHE A 181 8.25 7.54 5.99
CA PHE A 181 9.35 6.84 5.34
C PHE A 181 10.71 7.43 5.70
N LEU A 182 10.90 8.75 5.56
CA LEU A 182 12.18 9.40 5.88
C LEU A 182 12.59 9.19 7.33
N VAL A 183 11.66 9.39 8.27
CA VAL A 183 11.93 9.18 9.70
C VAL A 183 12.37 7.74 9.95
N SER A 184 11.66 6.77 9.37
CA SER A 184 12.03 5.35 9.48
C SER A 184 13.41 5.06 8.90
N LYS A 185 13.78 5.68 7.77
CA LYS A 185 15.10 5.49 7.15
C LYS A 185 16.23 6.18 7.92
N ILE A 186 16.03 7.40 8.39
CA ILE A 186 17.00 8.14 9.20
C ILE A 186 17.25 7.39 10.51
N TRP A 187 16.18 6.91 11.16
CA TRP A 187 16.29 6.11 12.36
C TRP A 187 17.11 4.83 12.13
N LEU A 188 16.80 4.08 11.06
CA LEU A 188 17.55 2.88 10.67
C LEU A 188 19.04 3.18 10.42
N LEU A 189 19.35 4.26 9.70
CA LEU A 189 20.73 4.67 9.44
C LEU A 189 21.44 5.05 10.73
N PHE A 190 20.78 5.79 11.61
CA PHE A 190 21.30 6.17 12.91
C PHE A 190 21.64 4.94 13.76
N THR A 191 20.71 4.00 13.92
CA THR A 191 20.95 2.77 14.68
C THR A 191 22.07 1.92 14.07
N THR A 192 22.17 1.89 12.74
CA THR A 192 23.25 1.17 12.03
C THR A 192 24.61 1.82 12.30
N MET A 193 24.68 3.15 12.32
CA MET A 193 25.92 3.85 12.65
C MET A 193 26.36 3.62 14.09
N VAL A 194 25.45 3.65 15.06
CA VAL A 194 25.77 3.34 16.47
C VAL A 194 26.27 1.90 16.60
N PHE A 195 25.67 0.96 15.87
CA PHE A 195 26.13 -0.43 15.84
C PHE A 195 27.54 -0.56 15.27
N LEU A 196 27.84 0.08 14.12
CA LEU A 196 29.18 0.04 13.51
C LEU A 196 30.24 0.65 14.42
N LEU A 197 29.94 1.78 15.08
CA LEU A 197 30.83 2.41 16.06
C LEU A 197 31.10 1.47 17.24
N SER A 198 30.06 0.81 17.75
CA SER A 198 30.20 -0.19 18.82
C SER A 198 31.14 -1.34 18.43
N GLN A 199 30.99 -1.88 17.21
CA GLN A 199 31.87 -2.95 16.72
C GLN A 199 33.30 -2.45 16.47
N SER A 200 33.47 -1.23 15.98
CA SER A 200 34.80 -0.62 15.78
C SER A 200 35.56 -0.45 17.10
N ILE A 201 34.87 -0.02 18.16
CA ILE A 201 35.48 0.13 19.49
C ILE A 201 35.94 -1.25 20.00
N LEU A 202 35.11 -2.28 19.84
CA LEU A 202 35.48 -3.65 20.23
C LEU A 202 36.72 -4.16 19.49
N LYS A 203 36.76 -3.98 18.17
CA LYS A 203 37.90 -4.41 17.35
C LYS A 203 39.19 -3.71 17.77
N ASN A 204 39.13 -2.42 18.07
CA ASN A 204 40.29 -1.66 18.54
C ASN A 204 40.79 -2.14 19.92
N MET A 205 39.88 -2.54 20.81
CA MET A 205 40.25 -3.12 22.11
C MET A 205 40.90 -4.50 21.98
N SER A 206 40.46 -5.32 21.01
CA SER A 206 41.04 -6.65 20.75
C SER A 206 42.49 -6.61 20.24
N ASN A 207 42.94 -5.49 19.68
CA ASN A 207 44.30 -5.35 19.10
C ASN A 207 45.39 -5.08 20.16
N GLY A 208 45.13 -5.35 21.44
CA GLY A 208 46.15 -5.32 22.51
C GLY A 208 46.46 -3.92 23.06
N ARG A 209 45.63 -2.91 22.77
CA ARG A 209 45.74 -1.58 23.38
C ARG A 209 45.00 -1.56 24.70
N THR A 210 45.63 -1.09 25.78
CA THR A 210 44.95 -0.85 27.06
C THR A 210 43.83 0.18 26.83
N PRO A 211 42.56 -0.19 27.02
CA PRO A 211 41.45 0.70 26.69
C PRO A 211 41.40 1.84 27.70
N THR A 212 41.16 3.05 27.21
CA THR A 212 40.88 4.20 28.07
C THR A 212 39.53 3.97 28.75
N GLU A 213 39.36 4.40 30.01
CA GLU A 213 38.07 4.26 30.72
C GLU A 213 36.89 4.83 29.90
N THR A 214 37.11 5.96 29.21
CA THR A 214 36.13 6.61 28.33
C THR A 214 35.68 5.72 27.16
N GLU A 215 36.58 4.93 26.58
CA GLU A 215 36.27 4.02 25.46
C GLU A 215 35.42 2.83 25.93
N ARG A 216 35.65 2.35 27.16
CA ARG A 216 34.87 1.26 27.78
C ARG A 216 33.44 1.70 28.04
N TYR A 217 33.25 2.87 28.66
CA TYR A 217 31.92 3.44 28.90
C TYR A 217 31.19 3.75 27.59
N ALA A 218 31.88 4.33 26.59
CA ALA A 218 31.29 4.62 25.28
C ALA A 218 30.85 3.33 24.55
N GLY A 219 31.68 2.28 24.57
CA GLY A 219 31.34 0.98 23.98
C GLY A 219 30.11 0.36 24.64
N MET A 220 30.04 0.36 25.97
CA MET A 220 28.90 -0.15 26.72
C MET A 220 27.62 0.64 26.44
N LEU A 221 27.68 1.98 26.47
CA LEU A 221 26.52 2.85 26.22
C LEU A 221 25.97 2.63 24.81
N CYS A 222 26.85 2.55 23.80
CA CYS A 222 26.44 2.25 22.42
C CYS A 222 25.76 0.88 22.31
N ARG A 223 26.25 -0.14 23.00
CA ARG A 223 25.63 -1.48 23.01
C ARG A 223 24.30 -1.50 23.73
N ALA A 224 24.23 -0.90 24.92
CA ALA A 224 23.00 -0.75 25.67
C ALA A 224 21.93 -0.04 24.83
N PHE A 225 22.31 1.03 24.11
CA PHE A 225 21.42 1.71 23.17
C PHE A 225 20.94 0.80 22.03
N VAL A 226 21.84 0.06 21.38
CA VAL A 226 21.45 -0.85 20.29
C VAL A 226 20.49 -1.94 20.79
N TYR A 227 20.76 -2.55 21.95
CA TYR A 227 19.90 -3.61 22.46
C TYR A 227 18.57 -3.09 23.01
N LEU A 228 18.57 -2.00 23.78
CA LEU A 228 17.34 -1.48 24.38
C LEU A 228 16.47 -0.73 23.38
N CYS A 229 17.05 0.03 22.45
CA CYS A 229 16.27 0.81 21.49
C CYS A 229 16.01 0.03 20.20
N SER A 230 17.05 -0.50 19.55
CA SER A 230 16.89 -1.14 18.23
C SER A 230 16.28 -2.54 18.34
N MET A 231 16.82 -3.41 19.21
CA MET A 231 16.30 -4.78 19.34
C MET A 231 14.88 -4.78 19.95
N CYS A 232 14.58 -4.00 20.99
CA CYS A 232 13.23 -3.96 21.54
C CYS A 232 12.19 -3.38 20.56
N GLU A 233 12.54 -2.36 19.77
CA GLU A 233 11.64 -1.84 18.72
C GLU A 233 11.37 -2.89 17.64
N LEU A 234 12.42 -3.57 17.17
CA LEU A 234 12.27 -4.66 16.20
C LEU A 234 11.39 -5.78 16.76
N ILE A 235 11.64 -6.25 17.98
CA ILE A 235 10.83 -7.28 18.62
C ILE A 235 9.38 -6.82 18.76
N TYR A 236 9.14 -5.63 19.32
CA TYR A 236 7.79 -5.11 19.52
C TYR A 236 7.02 -4.99 18.20
N SER A 237 7.65 -4.41 17.17
CA SER A 237 7.05 -4.25 15.84
C SER A 237 6.69 -5.60 15.22
N ARG A 238 7.59 -6.58 15.30
CA ARG A 238 7.37 -7.92 14.72
C ARG A 238 6.33 -8.73 15.48
N THR A 239 6.37 -8.73 16.82
CA THR A 239 5.33 -9.36 17.64
C THR A 239 3.96 -8.77 17.32
N LYS A 240 3.86 -7.44 17.20
CA LYS A 240 2.61 -6.78 16.79
C LYS A 240 2.14 -7.24 15.41
N HIS A 241 3.02 -7.30 14.42
CA HIS A 241 2.67 -7.76 13.06
C HIS A 241 2.22 -9.23 13.04
N ILE A 242 2.88 -10.11 13.80
CA ILE A 242 2.49 -11.51 13.96
C ILE A 242 1.12 -11.62 14.63
N CYS A 243 0.88 -10.89 15.73
CA CYS A 243 -0.41 -10.88 16.41
C CYS A 243 -1.55 -10.41 15.50
N LEU A 244 -1.31 -9.40 14.65
CA LEU A 244 -2.29 -8.93 13.67
C LEU A 244 -2.53 -9.97 12.56
N ALA A 245 -1.49 -10.65 12.09
CA ALA A 245 -1.61 -11.70 11.09
C ALA A 245 -2.38 -12.94 11.61
N ILE A 246 -2.23 -13.27 12.90
CA ILE A 246 -2.98 -14.36 13.55
C ILE A 246 -4.46 -14.00 13.68
N LYS A 247 -4.78 -12.72 13.96
CA LYS A 247 -6.16 -12.26 14.10
C LYS A 247 -6.89 -12.11 12.76
N ALA A 248 -6.18 -11.99 11.65
CA ALA A 248 -6.77 -11.84 10.33
C ALA A 248 -7.16 -13.21 9.73
N PRO A 249 -8.42 -13.41 9.28
CA PRO A 249 -8.82 -14.66 8.64
C PRO A 249 -8.00 -14.89 7.36
N GLY A 250 -7.31 -16.03 7.27
CA GLY A 250 -6.46 -16.39 6.12
C GLY A 250 -5.05 -15.78 6.11
N GLY A 251 -4.61 -15.14 7.21
CA GLY A 251 -3.28 -14.52 7.30
C GLY A 251 -2.10 -15.49 7.47
N ILE A 252 -2.38 -16.75 7.82
CA ILE A 252 -1.39 -17.80 8.07
C ILE A 252 -1.49 -18.83 6.96
N VAL A 253 -0.36 -19.13 6.32
CA VAL A 253 -0.23 -20.22 5.34
C VAL A 253 0.64 -21.31 5.96
N LEU A 254 0.20 -22.55 5.86
CA LEU A 254 0.99 -23.70 6.30
C LEU A 254 2.03 -23.99 5.22
N MET A 255 3.30 -23.69 5.49
CA MET A 255 4.42 -24.12 4.65
C MET A 255 4.96 -25.42 5.24
N GLY A 256 4.44 -26.55 4.78
CA GLY A 256 4.65 -27.85 5.41
C GLY A 256 3.96 -27.92 6.78
N SER A 257 4.73 -28.15 7.84
CA SER A 257 4.23 -28.27 9.24
C SER A 257 4.36 -26.97 10.06
N VAL A 258 4.97 -25.92 9.51
CA VAL A 258 5.19 -24.66 10.23
C VAL A 258 4.18 -23.61 9.74
N PRO A 259 3.37 -23.02 10.63
CA PRO A 259 2.51 -21.90 10.28
C PRO A 259 3.36 -20.65 10.06
N VAL A 260 3.41 -20.17 8.82
CA VAL A 260 4.14 -18.94 8.46
C VAL A 260 3.13 -17.88 8.01
N PRO A 261 3.19 -16.65 8.54
CA PRO A 261 2.38 -15.56 8.03
C PRO A 261 2.62 -15.33 6.54
N ARG A 262 1.55 -15.24 5.75
CA ARG A 262 1.60 -15.12 4.28
C ARG A 262 2.51 -14.00 3.79
N LYS A 263 2.55 -12.91 4.57
CA LYS A 263 3.35 -11.72 4.26
C LYS A 263 4.86 -11.98 4.17
N TYR A 264 5.38 -13.00 4.86
CA TYR A 264 6.81 -13.37 4.74
C TYR A 264 7.15 -14.03 3.41
N LEU A 265 6.16 -14.60 2.71
CA LEU A 265 6.37 -15.20 1.39
C LEU A 265 6.31 -14.14 0.27
N GLU A 266 5.54 -13.07 0.49
CA GLU A 266 5.35 -12.00 -0.49
C GLU A 266 6.42 -10.89 -0.37
N ASP A 267 6.97 -10.64 0.82
CA ASP A 267 7.97 -9.60 1.06
C ASP A 267 9.26 -10.15 1.69
N TRP A 268 10.31 -10.30 0.87
CA TRP A 268 11.64 -10.76 1.31
C TRP A 268 12.25 -9.85 2.37
N ARG A 269 11.86 -8.58 2.42
CA ARG A 269 12.35 -7.60 3.40
C ARG A 269 11.97 -7.98 4.83
N GLU A 270 10.79 -8.57 5.00
CA GLU A 270 10.31 -9.03 6.30
C GLU A 270 11.15 -10.22 6.80
N VAL A 271 11.53 -11.13 5.90
CA VAL A 271 12.42 -12.26 6.21
C VAL A 271 13.80 -11.76 6.67
N VAL A 272 14.40 -10.84 5.93
CA VAL A 272 15.72 -10.25 6.28
C VAL A 272 15.65 -9.52 7.62
N SER A 273 14.55 -8.83 7.91
CA SER A 273 14.38 -8.16 9.21
C SER A 273 14.24 -9.14 10.37
N VAL A 274 13.59 -10.29 10.18
CA VAL A 274 13.50 -11.34 11.21
C VAL A 274 14.87 -11.98 11.43
N LEU A 275 15.58 -12.30 10.35
CA LEU A 275 16.95 -12.80 10.43
C LEU A 275 17.85 -11.84 11.21
N LEU A 276 17.78 -10.53 10.91
CA LEU A 276 18.51 -9.50 11.66
C LEU A 276 18.18 -9.52 13.16
N THR A 277 16.90 -9.71 13.51
CA THR A 277 16.46 -9.76 14.91
C THR A 277 17.04 -10.98 15.62
N ILE A 278 17.05 -12.15 14.96
CA ILE A 278 17.64 -13.38 15.50
C ILE A 278 19.15 -13.21 15.70
N VAL A 279 19.85 -12.61 14.72
CA VAL A 279 21.29 -12.33 14.84
C VAL A 279 21.58 -11.38 16.00
N LEU A 280 20.79 -10.32 16.18
CA LEU A 280 20.95 -9.40 17.31
C LEU A 280 20.73 -10.08 18.66
N ILE A 281 19.77 -11.00 18.76
CA ILE A 281 19.54 -11.80 19.97
C ILE A 281 20.74 -12.73 20.22
N ALA A 282 21.25 -13.41 19.20
CA ALA A 282 22.43 -14.26 19.33
C ALA A 282 23.66 -13.46 19.78
N MET A 283 23.89 -12.27 19.20
CA MET A 283 24.94 -11.35 19.61
C MET A 283 24.77 -10.93 21.07
N PHE A 284 23.55 -10.59 21.51
CA PHE A 284 23.27 -10.21 22.89
C PHE A 284 23.56 -11.36 23.87
N VAL A 285 23.18 -12.60 23.55
CA VAL A 285 23.45 -13.77 24.40
C VAL A 285 24.94 -14.09 24.48
N GLN A 286 25.70 -13.79 23.41
CA GLN A 286 27.15 -14.00 23.35
C GLN A 286 27.97 -12.79 23.85
N GLU A 287 27.33 -11.77 24.42
CA GLU A 287 28.05 -10.58 24.88
C GLU A 287 28.97 -10.90 26.08
N PRO A 288 30.29 -10.67 25.96
CA PRO A 288 31.25 -11.01 27.02
C PRO A 288 31.01 -10.21 28.30
N ILE A 289 30.40 -9.01 28.21
CA ILE A 289 30.10 -8.16 29.37
C ILE A 289 29.10 -8.85 30.31
N LEU A 290 28.11 -9.59 29.78
CA LEU A 290 27.14 -10.30 30.59
C LEU A 290 27.79 -11.48 31.34
N PHE A 291 28.72 -12.17 30.68
CA PHE A 291 29.50 -13.25 31.32
C PHE A 291 30.42 -12.72 32.42
N CYS A 292 31.16 -11.63 32.16
CA CYS A 292 32.02 -10.99 33.16
C CYS A 292 31.23 -10.46 34.38
N LEU A 293 29.98 -10.01 34.18
CA LEU A 293 29.13 -9.54 35.27
C LEU A 293 28.72 -10.68 36.22
N GLN A 294 28.55 -11.89 35.67
CA GLN A 294 28.08 -13.05 36.42
C GLN A 294 29.17 -13.66 37.33
N THR A 295 30.44 -13.54 36.96
CA THR A 295 31.57 -14.15 37.71
C THR A 295 32.28 -13.22 38.68
N GLY A 296 31.84 -11.96 38.78
CA GLY A 296 32.36 -10.99 39.75
C GLY A 296 33.65 -10.32 39.29
N PHE A 297 33.76 -9.02 39.56
CA PHE A 297 34.92 -8.20 39.18
C PHE A 297 36.11 -8.51 40.10
N SER A 298 37.02 -9.41 39.68
CA SER A 298 38.20 -9.75 40.51
C SER A 298 39.21 -8.60 40.68
N ASP A 299 39.24 -7.59 39.80
CA ASP A 299 40.35 -6.61 39.77
C ASP A 299 39.93 -5.12 39.93
N GLY A 300 38.74 -4.83 40.47
CA GLY A 300 38.32 -3.45 40.76
C GLY A 300 38.07 -2.54 39.54
N GLU A 301 38.40 -2.99 38.34
CA GLU A 301 38.01 -2.34 37.09
C GLU A 301 36.55 -2.70 36.73
N ILE A 302 35.68 -1.70 36.74
CA ILE A 302 34.26 -1.85 36.38
C ILE A 302 34.15 -1.97 34.85
N PHE A 303 33.31 -2.88 34.35
CA PHE A 303 33.08 -3.15 32.92
C PHE A 303 34.31 -3.67 32.14
N THR A 304 35.09 -4.56 32.74
CA THR A 304 36.16 -5.28 32.04
C THR A 304 35.59 -6.33 31.08
N GLN A 305 36.18 -6.40 29.88
CA GLN A 305 35.88 -7.43 28.88
C GLN A 305 36.89 -8.59 28.92
N GLY A 306 37.94 -8.46 29.74
CA GLY A 306 39.04 -9.41 29.86
C GLY A 306 38.92 -10.38 31.04
N CYS A 307 37.72 -10.91 31.33
CA CYS A 307 37.63 -12.03 32.25
C CYS A 307 38.18 -13.31 31.57
N SER A 308 38.81 -14.20 32.34
CA SER A 308 39.38 -15.46 31.84
C SER A 308 38.36 -16.30 31.04
N GLU A 309 37.08 -16.22 31.39
CA GLU A 309 35.99 -16.91 30.71
C GLU A 309 35.57 -16.25 29.38
N ALA A 310 35.56 -14.92 29.32
CA ALA A 310 35.32 -14.19 28.07
C ALA A 310 36.46 -14.43 27.06
N LEU A 311 37.68 -14.55 27.56
CA LEU A 311 38.87 -14.91 26.77
C LEU A 311 38.77 -16.35 26.25
N ALA A 312 38.20 -17.28 27.02
CA ALA A 312 37.95 -18.66 26.57
C ALA A 312 36.93 -18.74 25.41
N LEU A 313 35.89 -17.89 25.41
CA LEU A 313 34.94 -17.79 24.30
C LEU A 313 35.56 -17.19 23.02
N LEU A 314 36.43 -16.19 23.15
CA LEU A 314 37.16 -15.60 22.02
C LEU A 314 38.20 -16.57 21.42
N VAL A 315 38.90 -17.34 22.26
CA VAL A 315 39.88 -18.35 21.81
C VAL A 315 39.19 -19.53 21.11
N ASN A 316 38.03 -19.98 21.58
CA ASN A 316 37.29 -21.05 20.92
C ASN A 316 36.77 -20.63 19.52
N ASN A 317 36.40 -19.36 19.34
CA ASN A 317 35.99 -18.82 18.04
C ASN A 317 37.18 -18.62 17.08
N ASN A 318 38.38 -18.29 17.59
CA ASN A 318 39.58 -18.12 16.76
C ASN A 318 40.24 -19.44 16.33
N ASN A 319 39.98 -20.55 17.03
CA ASN A 319 40.48 -21.89 16.68
C ASN A 319 39.60 -22.65 15.66
N GLN A 320 38.57 -22.01 15.11
CA GLN A 320 37.70 -22.57 14.06
C GLN A 320 37.90 -21.95 12.66
N HIS A 321 38.97 -21.18 12.45
CA HIS A 321 39.42 -20.74 11.13
C HIS A 321 40.68 -21.46 10.67
#